data_AF-A4FY54-F1
#
_entry.id   AF-A4FY54-F1
#
_cell.length_a   1.000
_cell.length_b   1.000
_cell.length_c   1.000
_cell.angle_alpha   90.00
_cell.angle_beta   90.00
_cell.angle_gamma   90.00
#
_symmetry.space_group_name_H-M   'P 1'
#
loop_
_entity.id
_entity.type
_entity.pdbx_description
1 polymer ?
#
loop_
_entity_poly.entity_id
_entity_poly.type
_entity_poly.pdbx_seq_one_letter_code
_entity_poly.pdbx_strand_id
1 'polypeptide(L)'
;MKKSALVIALIMVLAPLAFVPSATAATEEEIEASIEDGIEWLVSQQNCNGSWGTCNYELPAQTGLALIKLVDRARELGVDPFEPDEYEYAENVIMGFNWLETQKIVDSSIDDSGTNNNGQGILFMGSGHATYNTAIVLMAYANLKGYDEYNETMVQDMVDWFVATQHADGAWRYKAEPDPPSDNSNTGYAVIGLAYAENAGAIVPDPLKTGLSSWINYIQNDVDGDLNDGGSGYTTPTDWVNCLKTGNLILEMGFVGDTTETSRLTDAVDYLVRHWNDTNTDPGWRIHYQSMYCVMKGLEYMQIEEIDGIDWYDDFATAIVTTQNADGSWPIDYWGNQILSTEWALLTLEKATVVKEFVVGFDVKPGSCPNPINIKSNGVQPVAIAGSEEFDVYDIDPATLKIGMCVDGEFMEFEGVSPLRWVYDDVTESYIPDEDDTCCIRTKPDGITDFSMKYDTQELVEAGLGCYEKNDELCLCIKGRTYDGEQFVGRDCIIIK
;
A
#
# COMPACT_ATOMS: atom_id res chain seq x y z
N MET A 1 58.21 -5.09 71.75
CA MET A 1 56.79 -4.86 71.41
C MET A 1 56.72 -4.28 70.01
N LYS A 2 56.21 -5.07 69.05
CA LYS A 2 56.03 -4.68 67.64
C LYS A 2 54.83 -3.72 67.54
N LYS A 3 54.94 -2.63 66.76
CA LYS A 3 53.78 -1.91 66.22
C LYS A 3 54.01 -1.69 64.73
N SER A 4 53.19 -2.38 63.95
CA SER A 4 53.17 -2.43 62.49
C SER A 4 52.52 -1.18 61.91
N ALA A 5 53.02 -0.73 60.77
CA ALA A 5 52.43 0.27 59.90
C ALA A 5 51.16 -0.29 59.22
N LEU A 6 50.10 0.52 59.16
CA LEU A 6 48.91 0.25 58.35
C LEU A 6 48.82 1.35 57.29
N VAL A 7 49.03 0.97 56.04
CA VAL A 7 48.82 1.80 54.85
C VAL A 7 47.35 1.67 54.46
N ILE A 8 46.63 2.79 54.43
CA ILE A 8 45.23 2.86 53.98
C ILE A 8 45.26 2.98 52.45
N ALA A 9 44.87 1.91 51.76
CA ALA A 9 44.65 1.91 50.32
C ALA A 9 43.26 2.48 50.01
N LEU A 10 43.22 3.55 49.21
CA LEU A 10 42.01 4.17 48.69
C LEU A 10 41.45 3.28 47.56
N ILE A 11 40.31 2.63 47.80
CA ILE A 11 39.60 1.85 46.78
C ILE A 11 38.76 2.84 45.96
N MET A 12 39.22 3.17 44.74
CA MET A 12 38.37 3.79 43.72
C MET A 12 37.44 2.71 43.16
N VAL A 13 36.16 2.80 43.50
CA VAL A 13 35.11 2.02 42.87
C VAL A 13 34.87 2.62 41.48
N LEU A 14 35.47 1.99 40.46
CA LEU A 14 35.08 2.18 39.06
C LEU A 14 33.69 1.56 38.90
N ALA A 15 32.65 2.40 38.88
CA ALA A 15 31.35 1.98 38.37
C ALA A 15 31.51 1.63 36.88
N PRO A 16 31.01 0.48 36.42
CA PRO A 16 30.92 0.25 34.99
C PRO A 16 29.95 1.29 34.44
N LEU A 17 30.44 2.17 33.57
CA LEU A 17 29.60 2.88 32.62
C LEU A 17 28.90 1.78 31.82
N ALA A 18 27.63 1.54 32.13
CA ALA A 18 26.76 0.83 31.23
C ALA A 18 26.75 1.67 29.95
N PHE A 19 27.42 1.15 28.91
CA PHE A 19 27.11 1.54 27.54
C PHE A 19 25.63 1.19 27.38
N VAL A 20 24.76 2.20 27.45
CA VAL A 20 23.43 2.10 26.88
C VAL A 20 23.72 2.02 25.38
N PRO A 21 23.46 0.89 24.70
CA PRO A 21 23.53 0.90 23.25
C PRO A 21 22.55 1.98 22.81
N SER A 22 22.99 2.94 21.99
CA SER A 22 22.02 3.58 21.09
C SER A 22 21.28 2.43 20.44
N ALA A 23 19.95 2.40 20.55
CA ALA A 23 19.15 1.41 19.85
C ALA A 23 19.60 1.46 18.38
N THR A 24 20.21 0.39 17.91
CA THR A 24 20.45 0.20 16.48
C THR A 24 19.10 -0.08 15.85
N ALA A 25 18.89 0.37 14.62
CA ALA A 25 17.69 0.01 13.85
C ALA A 25 17.49 -1.50 13.87
N ALA A 26 16.24 -1.96 13.91
CA ALA A 26 15.92 -3.38 13.79
C ALA A 26 16.46 -3.92 12.47
N THR A 27 17.13 -5.07 12.53
CA THR A 27 17.63 -5.74 11.33
C THR A 27 16.49 -6.42 10.58
N GLU A 28 16.65 -6.65 9.27
CA GLU A 28 15.69 -7.42 8.45
C GLU A 28 15.39 -8.79 9.08
N GLU A 29 16.40 -9.43 9.68
CA GLU A 29 16.29 -10.73 10.36
C GLU A 29 15.44 -10.64 11.65
N GLU A 30 15.54 -9.54 12.40
CA GLU A 30 14.72 -9.30 13.59
C GLU A 30 13.28 -8.93 13.22
N ILE A 31 13.09 -8.21 12.11
CA ILE A 31 11.78 -7.86 11.57
C ILE A 31 11.07 -9.13 11.11
N GLU A 32 11.71 -9.96 10.28
CA GLU A 32 11.14 -11.23 9.80
C GLU A 32 10.76 -12.16 10.95
N ALA A 33 11.65 -12.34 11.93
CA ALA A 33 11.35 -13.16 13.10
C ALA A 33 10.14 -12.62 13.89
N SER A 34 10.01 -11.30 14.01
CA SER A 34 8.85 -10.67 14.67
C SER A 34 7.56 -10.90 13.87
N ILE A 35 7.63 -10.85 12.54
CA ILE A 35 6.50 -11.12 11.64
C ILE A 35 6.04 -12.59 11.81
N GLU A 36 6.97 -13.55 11.74
CA GLU A 36 6.66 -14.98 11.90
C GLU A 36 5.97 -15.26 13.25
N ASP A 37 6.55 -14.81 14.37
CA ASP A 37 5.99 -14.98 15.71
C ASP A 37 4.58 -14.34 15.82
N GLY A 38 4.39 -13.18 15.18
CA GLY A 38 3.11 -12.48 15.18
C GLY A 38 2.02 -13.16 14.35
N ILE A 39 2.38 -13.72 13.19
CA ILE A 39 1.46 -14.51 12.36
C ILE A 39 1.05 -15.78 13.09
N GLU A 40 1.98 -16.50 13.70
CA GLU A 40 1.68 -17.70 14.49
C GLU A 40 0.67 -17.39 15.61
N TRP A 41 0.89 -16.28 16.33
CA TRP A 41 -0.05 -15.82 17.34
C TRP A 41 -1.41 -15.48 16.74
N LEU A 42 -1.46 -14.68 15.67
CA LEU A 42 -2.70 -14.23 15.03
C LEU A 42 -3.54 -15.42 14.55
N VAL A 43 -2.92 -16.40 13.89
CA VAL A 43 -3.55 -17.64 13.43
C VAL A 43 -4.14 -18.42 14.59
N SER A 44 -3.44 -18.49 15.73
CA SER A 44 -3.95 -19.16 16.93
C SER A 44 -5.18 -18.49 17.56
N GLN A 45 -5.48 -17.23 17.20
CA GLN A 45 -6.66 -16.50 17.67
C GLN A 45 -7.91 -16.69 16.79
N GLN A 46 -7.80 -17.37 15.64
CA GLN A 46 -8.96 -17.57 14.77
C GLN A 46 -10.05 -18.40 15.46
N ASN A 47 -11.29 -17.94 15.41
CA ASN A 47 -12.43 -18.68 15.95
C ASN A 47 -12.78 -19.87 15.04
N CYS A 48 -13.46 -20.89 15.59
CA CYS A 48 -13.88 -22.07 14.81
C CYS A 48 -14.85 -21.77 13.65
N ASN A 49 -15.44 -20.57 13.60
CA ASN A 49 -16.29 -20.13 12.50
C ASN A 49 -15.53 -19.36 11.41
N GLY A 50 -14.21 -19.18 11.54
CA GLY A 50 -13.35 -18.46 10.61
C GLY A 50 -13.07 -16.99 10.97
N SER A 51 -13.86 -16.39 11.85
CA SER A 51 -13.68 -14.97 12.23
C SER A 51 -12.54 -14.73 13.21
N TRP A 52 -11.97 -13.53 13.19
CA TRP A 52 -11.10 -13.00 14.25
C TRP A 52 -11.84 -12.01 15.14
N GLY A 53 -11.50 -12.01 16.43
CA GLY A 53 -12.11 -11.12 17.42
C GLY A 53 -13.18 -11.78 18.29
N THR A 54 -13.80 -10.99 19.17
CA THR A 54 -14.81 -11.46 20.12
C THR A 54 -16.08 -10.64 20.02
N CYS A 55 -17.20 -11.24 19.58
CA CYS A 55 -18.59 -10.73 19.61
C CYS A 55 -18.75 -9.19 19.74
N ASN A 56 -18.09 -8.43 18.87
CA ASN A 56 -18.07 -6.96 18.87
C ASN A 56 -18.50 -6.44 17.50
N TYR A 57 -18.60 -5.11 17.39
CA TYR A 57 -18.95 -4.43 16.14
C TYR A 57 -17.83 -4.48 15.09
N GLU A 58 -16.65 -5.04 15.40
CA GLU A 58 -15.47 -5.02 14.51
C GLU A 58 -15.11 -6.39 13.92
N LEU A 59 -15.92 -7.43 14.13
CA LEU A 59 -15.57 -8.77 13.63
C LEU A 59 -15.26 -8.78 12.11
N PRO A 60 -16.02 -8.09 11.22
CA PRO A 60 -15.63 -7.96 9.82
C PRO A 60 -14.27 -7.30 9.63
N ALA A 61 -14.00 -6.17 10.29
CA ALA A 61 -12.72 -5.48 10.19
C ALA A 61 -11.54 -6.34 10.69
N GLN A 62 -11.65 -6.96 11.86
CA GLN A 62 -10.59 -7.84 12.39
C GLN A 62 -10.33 -9.02 11.45
N THR A 63 -11.40 -9.65 10.95
CA THR A 63 -11.25 -10.74 9.98
C THR A 63 -10.65 -10.26 8.65
N GLY A 64 -10.99 -9.05 8.20
CA GLY A 64 -10.44 -8.45 6.99
C GLY A 64 -8.95 -8.13 7.11
N LEU A 65 -8.49 -7.54 8.23
CA LEU A 65 -7.06 -7.28 8.46
C LEU A 65 -6.25 -8.57 8.55
N ALA A 66 -6.78 -9.59 9.25
CA ALA A 66 -6.14 -10.91 9.28
C ALA A 66 -6.06 -11.54 7.88
N LEU A 67 -7.11 -11.42 7.06
CA LEU A 67 -7.12 -11.91 5.68
C LEU A 67 -6.08 -11.19 4.82
N ILE A 68 -5.99 -9.86 4.88
CA ILE A 68 -4.97 -9.08 4.17
C ILE A 68 -3.58 -9.60 4.55
N LYS A 69 -3.30 -9.71 5.85
CA LYS A 69 -1.98 -10.13 6.33
C LYS A 69 -1.58 -11.52 5.86
N LEU A 70 -2.51 -12.48 5.90
CA LEU A 70 -2.23 -13.86 5.49
C LEU A 70 -2.12 -13.99 3.96
N VAL A 71 -2.86 -13.20 3.19
CA VAL A 71 -2.74 -13.14 1.73
C VAL A 71 -1.43 -12.49 1.31
N ASP A 72 -1.04 -11.37 1.94
CA ASP A 72 0.24 -10.71 1.65
C ASP A 72 1.42 -11.64 1.94
N ARG A 73 1.38 -12.42 3.03
CA ARG A 73 2.39 -13.44 3.30
C ARG A 73 2.45 -14.53 2.24
N ALA A 74 1.32 -14.99 1.71
CA ALA A 74 1.33 -15.98 0.64
C ALA A 74 1.97 -15.40 -0.63
N ARG A 75 1.65 -14.14 -0.94
CA ARG A 75 2.22 -13.40 -2.08
C ARG A 75 3.74 -13.24 -1.96
N GLU A 76 4.26 -12.87 -0.79
CA GLU A 76 5.71 -12.79 -0.50
C GLU A 76 6.44 -14.14 -0.61
N LEU A 77 5.72 -15.24 -0.39
CA LEU A 77 6.26 -16.60 -0.52
C LEU A 77 6.08 -17.15 -1.94
N GLY A 78 5.44 -16.42 -2.85
CA GLY A 78 5.16 -16.85 -4.21
C GLY A 78 4.21 -18.05 -4.30
N VAL A 79 3.29 -18.20 -3.34
CA VAL A 79 2.31 -19.32 -3.27
C VAL A 79 0.88 -18.81 -3.31
N ASP A 80 -0.06 -19.68 -3.68
CA ASP A 80 -1.48 -19.34 -3.66
C ASP A 80 -2.05 -19.36 -2.21
N PRO A 81 -2.67 -18.26 -1.74
CA PRO A 81 -3.22 -18.17 -0.39
C PRO A 81 -4.39 -19.12 -0.12
N PHE A 82 -5.01 -19.71 -1.15
CA PHE A 82 -6.14 -20.64 -1.05
C PHE A 82 -5.77 -22.11 -1.33
N GLU A 83 -4.47 -22.44 -1.47
CA GLU A 83 -4.01 -23.82 -1.72
C GLU A 83 -3.37 -24.47 -0.47
N PRO A 84 -4.08 -25.35 0.27
CA PRO A 84 -3.59 -25.95 1.51
C PRO A 84 -2.40 -26.90 1.36
N ASP A 85 -2.15 -27.37 0.15
CA ASP A 85 -0.97 -28.19 -0.16
C ASP A 85 0.29 -27.34 -0.37
N GLU A 86 0.15 -26.02 -0.59
CA GLU A 86 1.25 -25.09 -0.87
C GLU A 86 1.51 -24.10 0.27
N TYR A 87 0.45 -23.62 0.94
CA TYR A 87 0.54 -22.59 1.97
C TYR A 87 -0.01 -23.05 3.33
N GLU A 88 0.82 -22.95 4.37
CA GLU A 88 0.50 -23.48 5.70
C GLU A 88 -0.73 -22.81 6.36
N TYR A 89 -1.03 -21.55 6.00
CA TYR A 89 -2.16 -20.80 6.52
C TYR A 89 -3.36 -20.74 5.57
N ALA A 90 -3.36 -21.51 4.46
CA ALA A 90 -4.45 -21.46 3.49
C ALA A 90 -5.81 -21.82 4.10
N GLU A 91 -5.87 -22.80 5.01
CA GLU A 91 -7.13 -23.13 5.70
C GLU A 91 -7.64 -21.94 6.55
N ASN A 92 -6.76 -21.16 7.16
CA ASN A 92 -7.13 -19.96 7.90
C ASN A 92 -7.69 -18.88 6.96
N VAL A 93 -7.05 -18.66 5.81
CA VAL A 93 -7.50 -17.76 4.73
C VAL A 93 -8.90 -18.18 4.24
N ILE A 94 -9.06 -19.45 3.83
CA ILE A 94 -10.31 -20.01 3.33
C ILE A 94 -11.44 -19.84 4.35
N MET A 95 -11.18 -20.13 5.63
CA MET A 95 -12.19 -19.98 6.68
C MET A 95 -12.57 -18.52 6.93
N GLY A 96 -11.60 -17.60 6.94
CA GLY A 96 -11.83 -16.16 7.11
C GLY A 96 -12.63 -15.55 5.96
N PHE A 97 -12.20 -15.83 4.73
CA PHE A 97 -12.90 -15.43 3.51
C PHE A 97 -14.34 -15.93 3.48
N ASN A 98 -14.55 -17.23 3.71
CA ASN A 98 -15.89 -17.81 3.75
C ASN A 98 -16.76 -17.20 4.85
N TRP A 99 -16.18 -16.83 5.99
CA TRP A 99 -16.95 -16.15 7.03
C TRP A 99 -17.36 -14.75 6.59
N LEU A 100 -16.47 -13.95 6.00
CA LEU A 100 -16.80 -12.63 5.46
C LEU A 100 -17.91 -12.70 4.41
N GLU A 101 -17.88 -13.69 3.51
CA GLU A 101 -18.95 -13.92 2.54
C GLU A 101 -20.35 -14.05 3.18
N THR A 102 -20.43 -14.55 4.42
CA THR A 102 -21.70 -14.66 5.17
C THR A 102 -22.14 -13.36 5.87
N GLN A 103 -21.24 -12.39 6.00
CA GLN A 103 -21.50 -11.13 6.72
C GLN A 103 -21.99 -10.00 5.81
N LYS A 104 -21.89 -10.17 4.49
CA LYS A 104 -22.30 -9.14 3.51
C LYS A 104 -23.76 -8.74 3.67
N ILE A 105 -23.99 -7.44 3.58
CA ILE A 105 -25.32 -6.85 3.52
C ILE A 105 -25.44 -6.20 2.14
N VAL A 106 -26.49 -6.55 1.40
CA VAL A 106 -26.78 -5.95 0.10
C VAL A 106 -27.78 -4.82 0.30
N ASP A 107 -27.40 -3.60 -0.09
CA ASP A 107 -28.26 -2.44 -0.18
C ASP A 107 -28.72 -2.26 -1.63
N SER A 108 -29.97 -2.62 -1.91
CA SER A 108 -30.59 -2.51 -3.24
C SER A 108 -31.26 -1.16 -3.51
N SER A 109 -30.90 -0.13 -2.74
CA SER A 109 -31.42 1.23 -2.89
C SER A 109 -30.43 2.23 -3.48
N ILE A 110 -29.23 1.77 -3.84
CA ILE A 110 -28.13 2.59 -4.35
C ILE A 110 -28.34 2.91 -5.84
N ASP A 111 -28.05 4.17 -6.20
CA ASP A 111 -27.90 4.62 -7.58
C ASP A 111 -26.40 4.61 -7.93
N ASP A 112 -26.02 3.63 -8.72
CA ASP A 112 -24.68 3.29 -9.21
C ASP A 112 -24.59 3.50 -10.73
N SER A 113 -25.43 4.37 -11.29
CA SER A 113 -25.47 4.63 -12.74
C SER A 113 -24.17 5.22 -13.30
N GLY A 114 -23.27 5.68 -12.44
CA GLY A 114 -21.92 6.12 -12.78
C GLY A 114 -20.86 5.02 -12.84
N THR A 115 -21.19 3.78 -12.48
CA THR A 115 -20.26 2.64 -12.37
C THR A 115 -20.84 1.41 -13.07
N ASN A 116 -21.13 0.31 -12.36
CA ASN A 116 -21.58 -0.95 -12.98
C ASN A 116 -23.10 -1.01 -13.24
N ASN A 117 -23.87 -0.05 -12.72
CA ASN A 117 -25.31 0.12 -12.94
C ASN A 117 -26.12 -1.17 -12.68
N ASN A 118 -25.79 -1.91 -11.62
CA ASN A 118 -26.50 -3.10 -11.17
C ASN A 118 -27.58 -2.79 -10.09
N GLY A 119 -27.59 -1.55 -9.58
CA GLY A 119 -28.52 -1.04 -8.57
C GLY A 119 -28.28 -1.59 -7.16
N GLN A 120 -27.04 -1.97 -6.85
CA GLN A 120 -26.65 -2.57 -5.58
C GLN A 120 -25.42 -1.87 -5.02
N GLY A 121 -25.34 -1.81 -3.69
CA GLY A 121 -24.07 -1.69 -3.02
C GLY A 121 -23.97 -2.70 -1.88
N ILE A 122 -22.75 -2.91 -1.40
CA ILE A 122 -22.46 -3.87 -0.35
C ILE A 122 -21.81 -3.17 0.82
N LEU A 123 -22.28 -3.51 2.01
CA LEU A 123 -21.69 -3.06 3.27
C LEU A 123 -21.53 -4.21 4.26
N PHE A 124 -20.65 -3.99 5.21
CA PHE A 124 -20.43 -4.87 6.36
C PHE A 124 -20.81 -4.13 7.62
N MET A 125 -21.54 -4.80 8.52
CA MET A 125 -22.07 -4.22 9.75
C MET A 125 -23.08 -3.08 9.52
N GLY A 126 -24.38 -3.38 9.45
CA GLY A 126 -25.43 -2.39 9.20
C GLY A 126 -25.72 -1.39 10.34
N SER A 127 -24.93 -1.39 11.42
CA SER A 127 -25.08 -0.42 12.51
C SER A 127 -23.79 -0.21 13.29
N GLY A 128 -23.57 0.99 13.77
CA GLY A 128 -22.45 1.31 14.65
C GLY A 128 -21.29 1.81 13.80
N HIS A 129 -20.50 0.92 13.24
CA HIS A 129 -19.23 1.18 12.54
C HIS A 129 -19.18 0.57 11.13
N ALA A 130 -20.22 0.81 10.33
CA ALA A 130 -20.34 0.31 8.96
C ALA A 130 -19.15 0.74 8.09
N THR A 131 -18.76 2.01 8.16
CA THR A 131 -17.68 2.58 7.35
C THR A 131 -16.35 1.88 7.60
N TYR A 132 -15.95 1.74 8.87
CA TYR A 132 -14.72 1.05 9.25
C TYR A 132 -14.69 -0.41 8.79
N ASN A 133 -15.80 -1.14 8.99
CA ASN A 133 -15.89 -2.55 8.62
C ASN A 133 -15.92 -2.75 7.10
N THR A 134 -16.75 -2.00 6.39
CA THR A 134 -16.81 -2.08 4.92
C THR A 134 -15.49 -1.67 4.29
N ALA A 135 -14.80 -0.64 4.81
CA ALA A 135 -13.53 -0.19 4.26
C ALA A 135 -12.43 -1.26 4.34
N ILE A 136 -12.30 -1.89 5.50
CA ILE A 136 -11.28 -2.93 5.70
C ILE A 136 -11.63 -4.21 4.93
N VAL A 137 -12.91 -4.56 4.83
CA VAL A 137 -13.32 -5.70 3.99
C VAL A 137 -13.11 -5.37 2.51
N LEU A 138 -13.34 -4.14 2.08
CA LEU A 138 -13.01 -3.67 0.73
C LEU A 138 -11.52 -3.83 0.43
N MET A 139 -10.64 -3.42 1.35
CA MET A 139 -9.20 -3.68 1.24
C MET A 139 -8.91 -5.17 1.08
N ALA A 140 -9.51 -6.02 1.92
CA ALA A 140 -9.26 -7.45 1.90
C ALA A 140 -9.66 -8.11 0.57
N TYR A 141 -10.82 -7.76 0.01
CA TYR A 141 -11.28 -8.29 -1.28
C TYR A 141 -10.53 -7.71 -2.46
N ALA A 142 -10.20 -6.41 -2.44
CA ALA A 142 -9.37 -5.79 -3.47
C ALA A 142 -7.97 -6.40 -3.48
N ASN A 143 -7.41 -6.76 -2.32
CA ASN A 143 -6.12 -7.44 -2.21
C ASN A 143 -6.12 -8.87 -2.77
N LEU A 144 -7.28 -9.42 -3.14
CA LEU A 144 -7.38 -10.72 -3.81
C LEU A 144 -7.19 -10.62 -5.33
N LYS A 145 -7.03 -9.41 -5.90
CA LYS A 145 -6.75 -9.26 -7.33
C LYS A 145 -5.54 -10.14 -7.73
N GLY A 146 -5.70 -10.88 -8.83
CA GLY A 146 -4.75 -11.90 -9.28
C GLY A 146 -5.06 -13.33 -8.84
N TYR A 147 -6.03 -13.55 -7.93
CA TYR A 147 -6.49 -14.88 -7.50
C TYR A 147 -7.91 -15.20 -7.96
N ASP A 148 -8.26 -16.49 -8.05
CA ASP A 148 -9.57 -16.97 -8.51
C ASP A 148 -10.74 -16.48 -7.62
N GLU A 149 -10.48 -16.21 -6.34
CA GLU A 149 -11.42 -15.67 -5.37
C GLU A 149 -11.72 -14.18 -5.56
N TYR A 150 -10.96 -13.48 -6.41
CA TYR A 150 -11.23 -12.08 -6.72
C TYR A 150 -12.61 -11.92 -7.36
N ASN A 151 -13.42 -11.04 -6.76
CA ASN A 151 -14.75 -10.74 -7.26
C ASN A 151 -14.87 -9.24 -7.53
N GLU A 152 -14.65 -8.87 -8.79
CA GLU A 152 -14.71 -7.48 -9.26
C GLU A 152 -16.05 -6.80 -8.94
N THR A 153 -17.18 -7.52 -9.12
CA THR A 153 -18.51 -6.96 -8.80
C THR A 153 -18.66 -6.69 -7.31
N MET A 154 -18.17 -7.60 -6.44
CA MET A 154 -18.21 -7.40 -4.99
C MET A 154 -17.40 -6.17 -4.56
N VAL A 155 -16.22 -5.98 -5.14
CA VAL A 155 -15.37 -4.81 -4.89
C VAL A 155 -16.06 -3.53 -5.37
N GLN A 156 -16.59 -3.53 -6.59
CA GLN A 156 -17.31 -2.38 -7.13
C GLN A 156 -18.56 -2.03 -6.31
N ASP A 157 -19.36 -3.01 -5.90
CA ASP A 157 -20.58 -2.75 -5.11
C ASP A 157 -20.25 -2.15 -3.72
N MET A 158 -19.10 -2.50 -3.13
CA MET A 158 -18.62 -1.84 -1.90
C MET A 158 -18.18 -0.39 -2.16
N VAL A 159 -17.53 -0.12 -3.30
CA VAL A 159 -17.21 1.26 -3.74
C VAL A 159 -18.50 2.06 -3.94
N ASP A 160 -19.51 1.47 -4.59
CA ASP A 160 -20.78 2.13 -4.85
C ASP A 160 -21.52 2.49 -3.55
N TRP A 161 -21.40 1.67 -2.50
CA TRP A 161 -21.87 2.02 -1.16
C TRP A 161 -21.15 3.24 -0.58
N PHE A 162 -19.83 3.33 -0.73
CA PHE A 162 -19.08 4.51 -0.28
C PHE A 162 -19.46 5.78 -1.06
N VAL A 163 -19.63 5.67 -2.38
CA VAL A 163 -20.10 6.76 -3.24
C VAL A 163 -21.48 7.25 -2.80
N ALA A 164 -22.42 6.34 -2.59
CA ALA A 164 -23.80 6.68 -2.21
C ALA A 164 -23.91 7.24 -0.78
N THR A 165 -22.96 6.93 0.09
CA THR A 165 -22.99 7.30 1.52
C THR A 165 -21.99 8.38 1.90
N GLN A 166 -21.27 8.95 0.94
CA GLN A 166 -20.46 10.15 1.19
C GLN A 166 -21.37 11.29 1.66
N HIS A 167 -21.01 11.90 2.78
CA HIS A 167 -21.77 13.02 3.34
C HIS A 167 -21.59 14.27 2.47
N ALA A 168 -22.48 15.25 2.66
CA ALA A 168 -22.46 16.50 1.89
C ALA A 168 -21.19 17.35 2.14
N ASP A 169 -20.44 17.07 3.21
CA ASP A 169 -19.14 17.69 3.49
C ASP A 169 -17.97 17.01 2.77
N GLY A 170 -18.22 15.91 2.04
CA GLY A 170 -17.23 15.21 1.23
C GLY A 170 -16.55 14.04 1.94
N ALA A 171 -16.99 13.68 3.14
CA ALA A 171 -16.35 12.69 3.98
C ALA A 171 -17.32 11.66 4.53
N TRP A 172 -16.86 10.82 5.46
CA TRP A 172 -17.67 9.76 6.06
C TRP A 172 -17.65 9.81 7.58
N ARG A 173 -18.73 9.27 8.14
CA ARG A 173 -18.86 8.96 9.56
C ARG A 173 -18.91 7.45 9.76
N TYR A 174 -18.95 6.98 11.01
CA TYR A 174 -19.09 5.56 11.34
C TYR A 174 -20.31 4.86 10.69
N LYS A 175 -21.33 5.60 10.26
CA LYS A 175 -22.50 5.07 9.55
C LYS A 175 -22.84 5.93 8.34
N ALA A 176 -23.67 5.39 7.46
CA ALA A 176 -24.19 6.06 6.28
C ALA A 176 -25.08 7.28 6.61
N GLU A 177 -25.72 7.33 7.77
CA GLU A 177 -26.57 8.48 8.11
C GLU A 177 -25.76 9.78 8.29
N PRO A 178 -26.29 10.93 7.82
CA PRO A 178 -25.55 12.21 7.77
C PRO A 178 -25.38 12.93 9.13
N ASP A 179 -25.85 12.34 10.23
CA ASP A 179 -25.74 12.90 11.58
C ASP A 179 -25.32 11.78 12.55
N PRO A 180 -24.19 11.90 13.28
CA PRO A 180 -23.28 13.06 13.39
C PRO A 180 -22.48 13.37 12.10
N PRO A 181 -21.88 14.58 11.99
CA PRO A 181 -21.04 14.96 10.86
C PRO A 181 -19.82 14.04 10.73
N SER A 182 -19.18 14.06 9.57
CA SER A 182 -17.99 13.28 9.23
C SER A 182 -16.82 13.45 10.21
N ASP A 183 -15.91 12.48 10.22
CA ASP A 183 -14.64 12.59 10.94
C ASP A 183 -13.46 12.03 10.13
N ASN A 184 -12.24 12.50 10.44
CA ASN A 184 -11.03 12.04 9.77
C ASN A 184 -10.49 10.70 10.26
N SER A 185 -11.11 10.10 11.29
CA SER A 185 -10.75 8.74 11.68
C SER A 185 -11.37 7.74 10.71
N ASN A 186 -12.66 7.86 10.41
CA ASN A 186 -13.39 6.98 9.49
C ASN A 186 -13.17 7.34 8.03
N THR A 187 -13.06 8.63 7.71
CA THR A 187 -12.75 9.08 6.34
C THR A 187 -11.43 8.47 5.88
N GLY A 188 -10.40 8.48 6.74
CA GLY A 188 -9.14 7.81 6.44
C GLY A 188 -9.29 6.33 6.10
N TYR A 189 -9.99 5.56 6.92
CA TYR A 189 -10.24 4.14 6.60
C TYR A 189 -11.03 3.96 5.30
N ALA A 190 -12.10 4.74 5.09
CA ALA A 190 -12.86 4.71 3.85
C ALA A 190 -11.95 4.90 2.63
N VAL A 191 -11.04 5.87 2.70
CA VAL A 191 -10.13 6.18 1.59
C VAL A 191 -9.03 5.16 1.43
N ILE A 192 -8.51 4.53 2.50
CA ILE A 192 -7.61 3.37 2.37
C ILE A 192 -8.31 2.25 1.59
N GLY A 193 -9.57 1.94 1.92
CA GLY A 193 -10.36 0.94 1.20
C GLY A 193 -10.59 1.30 -0.27
N LEU A 194 -10.96 2.56 -0.54
CA LEU A 194 -11.15 3.06 -1.90
C LEU A 194 -9.85 3.05 -2.73
N ALA A 195 -8.70 3.36 -2.12
CA ALA A 195 -7.41 3.30 -2.78
C ALA A 195 -7.06 1.86 -3.20
N TYR A 196 -7.29 0.89 -2.32
CA TYR A 196 -7.14 -0.53 -2.66
C TYR A 196 -8.09 -0.95 -3.79
N ALA A 197 -9.35 -0.53 -3.73
CA ALA A 197 -10.34 -0.85 -4.75
C ALA A 197 -9.99 -0.27 -6.12
N GLU A 198 -9.58 1.01 -6.17
CA GLU A 198 -9.13 1.66 -7.41
C GLU A 198 -7.91 0.96 -8.00
N ASN A 199 -6.95 0.56 -7.15
CA ASN A 199 -5.80 -0.23 -7.58
C ASN A 199 -6.19 -1.61 -8.13
N ALA A 200 -7.25 -2.24 -7.61
CA ALA A 200 -7.78 -3.51 -8.10
C ALA A 200 -8.66 -3.36 -9.38
N GLY A 201 -8.84 -2.13 -9.86
CA GLY A 201 -9.57 -1.80 -11.09
C GLY A 201 -11.01 -1.34 -10.89
N ALA A 202 -11.46 -1.10 -9.65
CA ALA A 202 -12.78 -0.53 -9.41
C ALA A 202 -12.85 0.93 -9.84
N ILE A 203 -14.01 1.33 -10.36
CA ILE A 203 -14.27 2.69 -10.81
C ILE A 203 -14.65 3.55 -9.60
N VAL A 204 -13.81 4.53 -9.27
CA VAL A 204 -14.11 5.58 -8.29
C VAL A 204 -14.46 6.89 -9.02
N PRO A 205 -15.70 7.39 -8.94
CA PRO A 205 -16.12 8.59 -9.69
C PRO A 205 -15.42 9.88 -9.23
N ASP A 206 -15.05 10.75 -10.18
CA ASP A 206 -14.47 12.09 -9.91
C ASP A 206 -15.26 12.96 -8.91
N PRO A 207 -16.62 12.95 -8.87
CA PRO A 207 -17.36 13.70 -7.87
C PRO A 207 -17.03 13.29 -6.43
N LEU A 208 -16.74 12.00 -6.17
CA LEU A 208 -16.33 11.53 -4.85
C LEU A 208 -15.00 12.17 -4.45
N LYS A 209 -14.00 12.13 -5.34
CA LYS A 209 -12.67 12.74 -5.09
C LYS A 209 -12.76 14.26 -4.95
N THR A 210 -13.64 14.91 -5.71
CA THR A 210 -13.91 16.36 -5.60
C THR A 210 -14.52 16.71 -4.23
N GLY A 211 -15.48 15.91 -3.75
CA GLY A 211 -16.04 16.04 -2.40
C GLY A 211 -14.97 15.88 -1.33
N LEU A 212 -14.19 14.79 -1.41
CA LEU A 212 -13.11 14.51 -0.47
C LEU A 212 -12.05 15.61 -0.44
N SER A 213 -11.63 16.15 -1.59
CA SER A 213 -10.70 17.28 -1.63
C SER A 213 -11.23 18.52 -0.90
N SER A 214 -12.56 18.73 -0.91
CA SER A 214 -13.21 19.81 -0.16
C SER A 214 -13.16 19.54 1.35
N TRP A 215 -13.34 18.29 1.76
CA TRP A 215 -13.19 17.87 3.16
C TRP A 215 -11.74 18.05 3.65
N ILE A 216 -10.75 17.57 2.88
CA ILE A 216 -9.32 17.71 3.18
C ILE A 216 -8.98 19.18 3.47
N ASN A 217 -9.41 20.09 2.58
CA ASN A 217 -9.21 21.53 2.74
C ASN A 217 -9.90 22.12 3.97
N TYR A 218 -11.00 21.51 4.42
CA TYR A 218 -11.67 21.93 5.64
C TYR A 218 -10.97 21.39 6.87
N ILE A 219 -10.71 20.08 6.94
CA ILE A 219 -10.33 19.36 8.17
C ILE A 219 -8.86 19.53 8.55
N GLN A 220 -7.99 19.86 7.58
CA GLN A 220 -6.61 20.19 7.86
C GLN A 220 -6.53 21.48 8.67
N ASN A 221 -5.71 21.46 9.71
CA ASN A 221 -5.45 22.61 10.55
C ASN A 221 -4.69 23.69 9.76
N ASP A 222 -5.21 24.93 9.77
CA ASP A 222 -4.57 26.05 9.10
C ASP A 222 -3.16 26.31 9.65
N VAL A 223 -2.21 26.62 8.78
CA VAL A 223 -0.85 27.03 9.19
C VAL A 223 -0.89 28.47 9.72
N ASP A 224 -0.99 28.63 11.04
CA ASP A 224 -1.07 29.92 11.73
C ASP A 224 0.03 30.16 12.77
N GLY A 225 0.98 29.23 12.87
CA GLY A 225 2.17 29.28 13.72
C GLY A 225 1.99 28.61 15.07
N ASP A 226 0.96 27.76 15.23
CA ASP A 226 0.75 26.96 16.42
C ASP A 226 1.43 25.58 16.31
N LEU A 227 1.13 24.66 17.25
CA LEU A 227 1.70 23.31 17.21
C LEU A 227 0.89 22.36 16.34
N ASN A 228 -0.31 22.74 15.90
CA ASN A 228 -1.21 21.92 15.12
C ASN A 228 -1.15 22.18 13.61
N ASP A 229 -0.51 23.28 13.18
CA ASP A 229 -0.31 23.67 11.78
C ASP A 229 -0.26 22.46 10.84
N GLY A 230 -1.06 22.38 9.79
CA GLY A 230 -1.00 21.30 8.79
C GLY A 230 -1.44 19.90 9.23
N GLY A 231 -1.64 19.65 10.53
CA GLY A 231 -2.15 18.39 11.04
C GLY A 231 -3.65 18.21 10.80
N SER A 232 -4.18 17.00 11.01
CA SER A 232 -5.61 16.72 10.84
C SER A 232 -6.37 16.66 12.16
N GLY A 233 -7.45 17.44 12.26
CA GLY A 233 -8.41 17.37 13.36
C GLY A 233 -9.37 16.18 13.24
N TYR A 234 -10.23 15.98 14.26
CA TYR A 234 -11.18 14.87 14.30
C TYR A 234 -12.47 15.18 13.53
N THR A 235 -13.27 16.14 14.00
CA THR A 235 -14.51 16.61 13.35
C THR A 235 -14.45 18.08 12.94
N THR A 236 -13.47 18.79 13.48
CA THR A 236 -13.15 20.18 13.18
C THR A 236 -11.63 20.32 13.17
N PRO A 237 -11.09 21.36 12.53
CA PRO A 237 -9.65 21.40 12.20
C PRO A 237 -8.75 21.55 13.43
N THR A 238 -9.30 22.04 14.53
CA THR A 238 -8.56 22.25 15.79
C THR A 238 -8.86 21.20 16.85
N ASP A 239 -9.86 20.33 16.60
CA ASP A 239 -10.28 19.35 17.59
C ASP A 239 -9.40 18.11 17.49
N TRP A 240 -8.63 17.87 18.55
CA TRP A 240 -7.86 16.64 18.72
C TRP A 240 -6.92 16.31 17.55
N VAL A 241 -6.03 17.23 17.19
CA VAL A 241 -5.07 17.05 16.10
C VAL A 241 -3.99 16.04 16.49
N ASN A 242 -3.72 15.03 15.65
CA ASN A 242 -2.70 14.00 15.92
C ASN A 242 -2.13 13.31 14.68
N CYS A 243 -1.04 12.54 14.87
CA CYS A 243 -0.33 11.82 13.82
C CYS A 243 -1.22 10.79 13.10
N LEU A 244 -2.08 10.06 13.81
CA LEU A 244 -2.98 9.08 13.21
C LEU A 244 -3.83 9.69 12.09
N LYS A 245 -4.54 10.78 12.41
CA LYS A 245 -5.42 11.44 11.44
C LYS A 245 -4.64 12.19 10.37
N THR A 246 -3.42 12.64 10.69
CA THR A 246 -2.54 13.29 9.71
C THR A 246 -1.97 12.28 8.71
N GLY A 247 -1.68 11.05 9.15
CA GLY A 247 -1.34 9.94 8.25
C GLY A 247 -2.47 9.61 7.27
N ASN A 248 -3.71 9.55 7.77
CA ASN A 248 -4.90 9.43 6.91
C ASN A 248 -4.97 10.58 5.90
N LEU A 249 -4.75 11.82 6.35
CA LEU A 249 -4.80 13.01 5.50
C LEU A 249 -3.80 12.94 4.34
N ILE A 250 -2.58 12.43 4.56
CA ILE A 250 -1.58 12.27 3.51
C ILE A 250 -2.05 11.26 2.45
N LEU A 251 -2.63 10.13 2.86
CA LEU A 251 -3.21 9.17 1.91
C LEU A 251 -4.37 9.79 1.13
N GLU A 252 -5.27 10.50 1.83
CA GLU A 252 -6.41 11.20 1.24
C GLU A 252 -5.96 12.21 0.16
N MET A 253 -4.90 12.97 0.43
CA MET A 253 -4.29 13.92 -0.50
C MET A 253 -3.75 13.22 -1.76
N GLY A 254 -2.99 12.14 -1.59
CA GLY A 254 -2.50 11.34 -2.72
C GLY A 254 -3.63 10.78 -3.58
N PHE A 255 -4.67 10.26 -2.92
CA PHE A 255 -5.82 9.64 -3.57
C PHE A 255 -6.62 10.64 -4.45
N VAL A 256 -6.72 11.91 -4.02
CA VAL A 256 -7.35 12.98 -4.81
C VAL A 256 -6.40 13.64 -5.81
N GLY A 257 -5.14 13.19 -5.90
CA GLY A 257 -4.18 13.60 -6.92
C GLY A 257 -3.18 14.67 -6.50
N ASP A 258 -3.00 14.94 -5.21
CA ASP A 258 -1.88 15.75 -4.76
C ASP A 258 -0.54 15.02 -4.93
N THR A 259 0.53 15.79 -5.11
CA THR A 259 1.91 15.29 -5.15
C THR A 259 2.65 15.74 -3.90
N THR A 260 3.88 15.23 -3.71
CA THR A 260 4.78 15.61 -2.60
C THR A 260 5.10 17.12 -2.57
N GLU A 261 4.90 17.81 -3.70
CA GLU A 261 5.10 19.26 -3.87
C GLU A 261 3.84 20.11 -3.58
N THR A 262 2.67 19.48 -3.39
CA THR A 262 1.44 20.21 -3.05
C THR A 262 1.54 20.75 -1.62
N SER A 263 1.30 22.05 -1.44
CA SER A 263 1.48 22.72 -0.13
C SER A 263 0.75 22.04 1.03
N ARG A 264 -0.51 21.62 0.83
CA ARG A 264 -1.28 20.94 1.88
C ARG A 264 -0.68 19.59 2.30
N LEU A 265 -0.01 18.88 1.38
CA LEU A 265 0.72 17.65 1.70
C LEU A 265 2.00 17.97 2.45
N THR A 266 2.78 18.96 2.00
CA THR A 266 3.97 19.43 2.71
C THR A 266 3.64 19.84 4.15
N ASP A 267 2.55 20.59 4.35
CA ASP A 267 2.10 21.02 5.68
C ASP A 267 1.76 19.83 6.60
N ALA A 268 1.16 18.76 6.05
CA ALA A 268 0.86 17.53 6.79
C ALA A 268 2.13 16.75 7.17
N VAL A 269 3.11 16.68 6.27
CA VAL A 269 4.42 16.07 6.57
C VAL A 269 5.17 16.88 7.63
N ASP A 270 5.16 18.21 7.55
CA ASP A 270 5.76 19.10 8.55
C ASP A 270 5.13 18.92 9.94
N TYR A 271 3.83 18.59 10.01
CA TYR A 271 3.18 18.19 11.26
C TYR A 271 3.76 16.91 11.83
N LEU A 272 3.92 15.86 11.00
CA LEU A 272 4.54 14.62 11.45
C LEU A 272 5.96 14.84 11.96
N VAL A 273 6.77 15.63 11.25
CA VAL A 273 8.15 15.97 11.65
C VAL A 273 8.17 16.67 13.02
N ARG A 274 7.29 17.65 13.25
CA ARG A 274 7.20 18.37 14.53
C ARG A 274 6.83 17.48 15.70
N HIS A 275 5.98 16.48 15.48
CA HIS A 275 5.50 15.57 16.51
C HIS A 275 6.25 14.22 16.56
N TRP A 276 7.24 14.03 15.69
CA TRP A 276 7.90 12.72 15.52
C TRP A 276 8.54 12.20 16.81
N ASN A 277 9.13 13.11 17.59
CA ASN A 277 9.83 12.78 18.82
C ASN A 277 8.99 12.97 20.09
N ASP A 278 7.67 13.18 19.96
CA ASP A 278 6.79 13.21 21.11
C ASP A 278 6.81 11.86 21.83
N THR A 279 7.00 11.90 23.15
CA THR A 279 7.09 10.68 23.97
C THR A 279 5.72 10.10 24.32
N ASN A 280 4.65 10.85 24.05
CA ASN A 280 3.29 10.45 24.33
C ASN A 280 2.70 9.72 23.12
N THR A 281 1.73 8.85 23.38
CA THR A 281 0.97 8.14 22.34
C THR A 281 0.06 9.06 21.52
N ASP A 282 -0.18 10.29 21.98
CA ASP A 282 -1.03 11.29 21.35
C ASP A 282 -0.49 12.68 21.77
N PRO A 283 -0.20 13.60 20.84
CA PRO A 283 -0.46 13.53 19.40
C PRO A 283 0.50 12.66 18.58
N GLY A 284 1.54 12.09 19.21
CA GLY A 284 2.58 11.29 18.55
C GLY A 284 2.15 9.88 18.13
N TRP A 285 3.13 9.03 17.82
CA TRP A 285 2.90 7.66 17.31
C TRP A 285 3.47 6.56 18.20
N ARG A 286 4.31 6.90 19.18
CA ARG A 286 5.05 5.91 19.98
C ARG A 286 4.08 5.04 20.77
N ILE A 287 4.22 3.71 20.64
CA ILE A 287 3.35 2.71 21.28
C ILE A 287 1.87 2.86 20.87
N HIS A 288 1.61 3.43 19.68
CA HIS A 288 0.31 3.61 19.08
C HIS A 288 0.31 2.99 17.66
N TYR A 289 0.14 1.68 17.59
CA TYR A 289 0.18 0.87 16.36
C TYR A 289 -0.83 1.32 15.31
N GLN A 290 -2.02 1.79 15.69
CA GLN A 290 -2.98 2.35 14.73
C GLN A 290 -2.45 3.64 14.10
N SER A 291 -1.80 4.51 14.88
CA SER A 291 -1.17 5.71 14.35
C SER A 291 -0.01 5.35 13.42
N MET A 292 0.81 4.37 13.79
CA MET A 292 1.90 3.89 12.93
C MET A 292 1.33 3.36 11.61
N TYR A 293 0.29 2.54 11.67
CA TYR A 293 -0.40 1.99 10.50
C TYR A 293 -0.94 3.09 9.58
N CYS A 294 -1.68 4.07 10.12
CA CYS A 294 -2.24 5.16 9.31
C CYS A 294 -1.15 6.07 8.71
N VAL A 295 -0.08 6.35 9.44
CA VAL A 295 1.06 7.13 8.94
C VAL A 295 1.80 6.35 7.85
N MET A 296 2.09 5.07 8.07
CA MET A 296 2.72 4.19 7.08
C MET A 296 1.89 4.17 5.79
N LYS A 297 0.56 3.96 5.89
CA LYS A 297 -0.33 3.95 4.72
C LYS A 297 -0.19 5.24 3.89
N GLY A 298 -0.19 6.41 4.53
CA GLY A 298 -0.02 7.69 3.85
C GLY A 298 1.35 7.88 3.22
N LEU A 299 2.42 7.65 3.98
CA LEU A 299 3.79 7.85 3.49
C LEU A 299 4.15 6.86 2.37
N GLU A 300 3.80 5.59 2.50
CA GLU A 300 4.06 4.57 1.48
C GLU A 300 3.20 4.78 0.22
N TYR A 301 1.92 5.13 0.36
CA TYR A 301 1.08 5.47 -0.80
C TYR A 301 1.68 6.63 -1.61
N MET A 302 2.28 7.61 -0.91
CA MET A 302 2.99 8.74 -1.50
C MET A 302 4.46 8.49 -1.82
N GLN A 303 4.97 7.28 -1.54
CA GLN A 303 6.36 6.88 -1.80
C GLN A 303 7.38 7.79 -1.10
N ILE A 304 7.04 8.30 0.08
CA ILE A 304 7.90 9.12 0.92
C ILE A 304 8.73 8.18 1.79
N GLU A 305 10.01 8.00 1.46
CA GLU A 305 10.92 7.10 2.19
C GLU A 305 11.53 7.77 3.44
N GLU A 306 11.68 9.10 3.44
CA GLU A 306 12.23 9.88 4.56
C GLU A 306 11.46 11.19 4.76
N ILE A 307 11.37 11.67 6.01
CA ILE A 307 10.78 12.98 6.35
C ILE A 307 11.79 13.83 7.14
N ASP A 308 12.28 14.93 6.57
CA ASP A 308 13.33 15.78 7.21
C ASP A 308 14.57 14.98 7.70
N GLY A 309 15.00 14.00 6.91
CA GLY A 309 16.13 13.10 7.24
C GLY A 309 15.83 12.06 8.32
N ILE A 310 14.55 11.87 8.65
CA ILE A 310 14.05 10.79 9.50
C ILE A 310 13.68 9.62 8.59
N ASP A 311 14.37 8.50 8.78
CA ASP A 311 13.90 7.19 8.30
C ASP A 311 12.76 6.75 9.22
N TRP A 312 11.54 7.03 8.77
CA TRP A 312 10.34 6.80 9.57
C TRP A 312 10.06 5.31 9.75
N TYR A 313 10.46 4.49 8.76
CA TYR A 313 10.21 3.06 8.79
C TYR A 313 11.14 2.36 9.77
N ASP A 314 12.43 2.70 9.77
CA ASP A 314 13.39 2.19 10.75
C ASP A 314 12.93 2.50 12.18
N ASP A 315 12.41 3.71 12.43
CA ASP A 315 11.87 4.13 13.71
C ASP A 315 10.62 3.32 14.11
N PHE A 316 9.70 3.07 13.18
CA PHE A 316 8.51 2.24 13.41
C PHE A 316 8.88 0.79 13.64
N ALA A 317 9.66 0.17 12.75
CA ALA A 317 10.08 -1.22 12.84
C ALA A 317 10.83 -1.49 14.15
N THR A 318 11.76 -0.60 14.52
CA THR A 318 12.47 -0.70 15.81
C THR A 318 11.51 -0.63 16.99
N ALA A 319 10.55 0.30 16.98
CA ALA A 319 9.58 0.41 18.06
C ALA A 319 8.66 -0.83 18.15
N ILE A 320 8.22 -1.37 17.02
CA ILE A 320 7.34 -2.54 16.95
C ILE A 320 8.08 -3.79 17.42
N VAL A 321 9.25 -4.09 16.85
CA VAL A 321 10.08 -5.26 17.23
C VAL A 321 10.42 -5.23 18.72
N THR A 322 10.81 -4.08 19.26
CA THR A 322 11.21 -3.97 20.68
C THR A 322 10.05 -4.09 21.68
N THR A 323 8.81 -3.99 21.22
CA THR A 323 7.61 -4.03 22.09
C THR A 323 6.77 -5.28 21.93
N GLN A 324 7.15 -6.21 21.03
CA GLN A 324 6.48 -7.49 20.87
C GLN A 324 6.51 -8.31 22.17
N ASN A 325 5.39 -8.93 22.51
CA ASN A 325 5.28 -9.82 23.66
C ASN A 325 5.94 -11.17 23.33
N ALA A 326 6.36 -11.89 24.37
CA ALA A 326 6.98 -13.21 24.22
C ALA A 326 6.06 -14.30 23.64
N ASP A 327 4.77 -14.02 23.45
CA ASP A 327 3.82 -14.90 22.79
C ASP A 327 3.58 -14.55 21.31
N GLY A 328 4.30 -13.56 20.76
CA GLY A 328 4.19 -13.08 19.39
C GLY A 328 3.21 -11.91 19.21
N SER A 329 2.31 -11.66 20.16
CA SER A 329 1.36 -10.55 20.08
C SER A 329 1.98 -9.18 20.38
N TRP A 330 1.25 -8.11 20.09
CA TRP A 330 1.62 -6.76 20.56
C TRP A 330 0.73 -6.28 21.71
N PRO A 331 1.27 -5.44 22.62
CA PRO A 331 0.49 -4.75 23.65
C PRO A 331 -0.77 -4.08 23.09
N ILE A 332 -1.83 -4.03 23.89
CA ILE A 332 -3.09 -3.41 23.49
C ILE A 332 -2.90 -1.91 23.25
N ASP A 333 -3.21 -1.47 22.04
CA ASP A 333 -3.32 -0.07 21.66
C ASP A 333 -4.59 0.59 22.21
N TYR A 334 -4.58 1.92 22.26
CA TYR A 334 -5.75 2.75 22.46
C TYR A 334 -6.80 2.45 21.38
N TRP A 335 -8.06 2.38 21.81
CA TRP A 335 -9.23 2.13 20.95
C TRP A 335 -9.24 0.80 20.19
N GLY A 336 -8.21 -0.02 20.35
CA GLY A 336 -8.11 -1.37 19.82
C GLY A 336 -8.31 -2.45 20.88
N ASN A 337 -8.01 -3.67 20.45
CA ASN A 337 -7.82 -4.83 21.31
C ASN A 337 -6.53 -5.53 20.88
N GLN A 338 -6.16 -6.64 21.53
CA GLN A 338 -4.88 -7.29 21.26
C GLN A 338 -4.76 -7.83 19.83
N ILE A 339 -5.87 -8.26 19.22
CA ILE A 339 -5.90 -8.71 17.83
C ILE A 339 -5.65 -7.51 16.90
N LEU A 340 -6.41 -6.41 17.03
CA LEU A 340 -6.20 -5.20 16.21
C LEU A 340 -4.79 -4.63 16.36
N SER A 341 -4.25 -4.64 17.58
CA SER A 341 -2.89 -4.14 17.85
C SER A 341 -1.84 -4.98 17.14
N THR A 342 -2.03 -6.30 17.11
CA THR A 342 -1.14 -7.24 16.41
C THR A 342 -1.29 -7.11 14.90
N GLU A 343 -2.51 -6.95 14.39
CA GLU A 343 -2.79 -6.72 12.97
C GLU A 343 -2.13 -5.43 12.47
N TRP A 344 -2.29 -4.31 13.17
CA TRP A 344 -1.64 -3.04 12.79
C TRP A 344 -0.12 -3.11 12.88
N ALA A 345 0.44 -3.78 13.89
CA ALA A 345 1.88 -3.98 14.01
C ALA A 345 2.44 -4.78 12.84
N LEU A 346 1.84 -5.94 12.53
CA LEU A 346 2.25 -6.80 11.43
C LEU A 346 2.16 -6.07 10.08
N LEU A 347 1.02 -5.46 9.77
CA LEU A 347 0.83 -4.75 8.51
C LEU A 347 1.76 -3.53 8.37
N THR A 348 2.18 -2.92 9.48
CA THR A 348 3.17 -1.84 9.46
C THR A 348 4.58 -2.37 9.17
N LEU A 349 4.98 -3.50 9.77
CA LEU A 349 6.28 -4.14 9.51
C LEU A 349 6.42 -4.61 8.06
N GLU A 350 5.32 -4.86 7.37
CA GLU A 350 5.36 -5.26 5.95
C GLU A 350 5.17 -4.10 4.99
N LYS A 351 5.00 -2.88 5.51
CA LYS A 351 4.61 -1.71 4.71
C LYS A 351 3.39 -2.02 3.84
N ALA A 352 2.48 -2.86 4.32
CA ALA A 352 1.37 -3.38 3.54
C ALA A 352 0.49 -2.21 3.12
N THR A 353 0.55 -1.82 1.84
CA THR A 353 -0.27 -0.78 1.23
C THR A 353 -0.35 -0.99 -0.28
N VAL A 354 -1.30 -0.34 -0.94
CA VAL A 354 -1.18 -0.12 -2.39
C VAL A 354 -0.27 1.08 -2.65
N VAL A 355 0.51 1.00 -3.72
CA VAL A 355 1.34 2.10 -4.18
C VAL A 355 0.74 2.64 -5.46
N LYS A 356 0.59 3.96 -5.56
CA LYS A 356 0.08 4.58 -6.78
C LYS A 356 1.13 4.42 -7.89
N GLU A 357 0.75 3.68 -8.94
CA GLU A 357 1.51 3.57 -10.17
C GLU A 357 0.80 4.38 -11.27
N PHE A 358 1.54 5.17 -12.03
CA PHE A 358 1.00 5.77 -13.25
C PHE A 358 1.40 4.95 -14.48
N VAL A 359 0.53 4.95 -15.49
CA VAL A 359 0.75 4.16 -16.70
C VAL A 359 1.52 4.98 -17.73
N VAL A 360 2.56 4.40 -18.32
CA VAL A 360 3.36 4.99 -19.40
C VAL A 360 3.18 4.20 -20.70
N GLY A 361 3.31 4.90 -21.84
CA GLY A 361 3.37 4.26 -23.15
C GLY A 361 4.62 3.40 -23.24
N PHE A 362 4.44 2.10 -23.47
CA PHE A 362 5.54 1.13 -23.52
C PHE A 362 5.51 0.36 -24.83
N ASP A 363 6.66 0.22 -25.48
CA ASP A 363 6.76 -0.40 -26.80
C ASP A 363 7.99 -1.30 -26.88
N VAL A 364 7.72 -2.60 -26.93
CA VAL A 364 8.71 -3.63 -27.22
C VAL A 364 8.90 -3.64 -28.72
N LYS A 365 10.07 -3.21 -29.21
CA LYS A 365 10.40 -3.13 -30.64
C LYS A 365 9.54 -2.10 -31.40
N PRO A 366 9.84 -0.81 -31.19
CA PRO A 366 9.21 0.27 -31.93
C PRO A 366 9.16 0.06 -33.44
N GLY A 367 7.98 0.35 -34.02
CA GLY A 367 7.68 0.17 -35.44
C GLY A 367 7.22 -1.24 -35.84
N SER A 368 6.97 -2.14 -34.88
CA SER A 368 6.27 -3.41 -35.12
C SER A 368 5.03 -3.58 -34.25
N CYS A 369 4.16 -4.52 -34.65
CA CYS A 369 3.07 -5.09 -33.86
C CYS A 369 2.44 -6.23 -34.71
N PRO A 370 2.24 -7.45 -34.18
CA PRO A 370 2.77 -7.94 -32.91
C PRO A 370 4.30 -7.85 -32.86
N ASN A 371 4.88 -7.71 -31.68
CA ASN A 371 6.29 -7.42 -31.51
C ASN A 371 7.17 -8.67 -31.46
N PRO A 372 7.96 -9.01 -32.51
CA PRO A 372 8.65 -10.29 -32.56
C PRO A 372 9.88 -10.33 -31.65
N ILE A 373 9.91 -11.32 -30.75
CA ILE A 373 11.07 -11.74 -29.97
C ILE A 373 11.54 -13.12 -30.45
N ASN A 374 12.83 -13.24 -30.79
CA ASN A 374 13.45 -14.53 -31.11
C ASN A 374 14.20 -15.04 -29.89
N ILE A 375 13.61 -15.97 -29.15
CA ILE A 375 14.17 -16.53 -27.90
C ILE A 375 15.48 -17.30 -28.10
N LYS A 376 15.88 -17.60 -29.35
CA LYS A 376 17.17 -18.23 -29.68
C LYS A 376 18.26 -17.22 -30.03
N SER A 377 17.95 -15.93 -29.96
CA SER A 377 18.88 -14.85 -30.28
C SER A 377 19.81 -14.57 -29.10
N ASN A 378 21.12 -14.58 -29.34
CA ASN A 378 22.11 -14.01 -28.41
C ASN A 378 22.29 -12.50 -28.62
N GLY A 379 21.25 -11.84 -29.13
CA GLY A 379 21.24 -10.42 -29.47
C GLY A 379 20.56 -9.61 -28.39
N VAL A 380 20.20 -8.38 -28.76
CA VAL A 380 19.42 -7.50 -27.89
C VAL A 380 18.01 -7.31 -28.43
N GLN A 381 17.06 -7.20 -27.50
CA GLN A 381 15.69 -6.79 -27.79
C GLN A 381 15.57 -5.27 -27.60
N PRO A 382 15.23 -4.50 -28.64
CA PRO A 382 14.94 -3.08 -28.49
C PRO A 382 13.59 -2.88 -27.81
N VAL A 383 13.51 -1.88 -26.94
CA VAL A 383 12.33 -1.50 -26.16
C VAL A 383 12.35 0.02 -25.95
N ALA A 384 11.22 0.68 -25.81
CA ALA A 384 11.12 2.10 -25.47
C ALA A 384 9.99 2.38 -24.47
N ILE A 385 10.21 3.36 -23.60
CA ILE A 385 9.12 4.08 -22.91
C ILE A 385 8.92 5.38 -23.67
N ALA A 386 7.70 5.61 -24.16
CA ALA A 386 7.34 6.77 -24.95
C ALA A 386 7.28 8.03 -24.09
N GLY A 387 7.85 9.13 -24.56
CA GLY A 387 7.56 10.43 -24.00
C GLY A 387 6.16 10.91 -24.39
N SER A 388 5.58 11.82 -23.61
CA SER A 388 4.29 12.43 -23.95
C SER A 388 4.23 13.90 -23.49
N GLU A 389 3.12 14.59 -23.79
CA GLU A 389 2.86 15.92 -23.21
C GLU A 389 2.72 15.87 -21.68
N GLU A 390 2.43 14.69 -21.12
CA GLU A 390 2.15 14.45 -19.70
C GLU A 390 3.31 13.74 -18.98
N PHE A 391 4.30 13.21 -19.71
CA PHE A 391 5.41 12.45 -19.13
C PHE A 391 6.75 12.79 -19.79
N ASP A 392 7.67 13.34 -18.98
CA ASP A 392 9.05 13.59 -19.39
C ASP A 392 9.95 12.39 -19.03
N VAL A 393 10.44 11.71 -20.06
CA VAL A 393 11.32 10.55 -19.91
C VAL A 393 12.67 10.85 -19.26
N TYR A 394 13.06 12.13 -19.13
CA TYR A 394 14.27 12.51 -18.38
C TYR A 394 14.13 12.33 -16.87
N ASP A 395 12.89 12.23 -16.36
CA ASP A 395 12.62 12.03 -14.94
C ASP A 395 12.82 10.57 -14.52
N ILE A 396 12.90 9.62 -15.45
CA ILE A 396 13.11 8.20 -15.16
C ILE A 396 14.48 7.98 -14.48
N ASP A 397 14.48 7.29 -13.34
CA ASP A 397 15.69 6.69 -12.76
C ASP A 397 15.98 5.32 -13.41
N PRO A 398 16.99 5.21 -14.29
CA PRO A 398 17.25 3.97 -15.03
C PRO A 398 17.71 2.81 -14.13
N ALA A 399 18.20 3.09 -12.92
CA ALA A 399 18.67 2.07 -11.99
C ALA A 399 17.52 1.20 -11.45
N THR A 400 16.30 1.72 -11.47
CA THR A 400 15.10 1.05 -10.96
C THR A 400 14.39 0.19 -12.00
N LEU A 401 14.77 0.31 -13.29
CA LEU A 401 14.02 -0.31 -14.38
C LEU A 401 14.14 -1.83 -14.43
N LYS A 402 12.97 -2.47 -14.54
CA LYS A 402 12.78 -3.92 -14.65
C LYS A 402 11.73 -4.24 -15.70
N ILE A 403 12.05 -5.09 -16.68
CA ILE A 403 11.09 -5.59 -17.70
C ILE A 403 10.81 -7.08 -17.51
N GLY A 404 9.54 -7.46 -17.50
CA GLY A 404 9.07 -8.82 -17.22
C GLY A 404 7.78 -9.23 -17.89
N MET A 405 7.28 -10.40 -17.52
CA MET A 405 5.98 -10.88 -17.98
C MET A 405 4.85 -10.31 -17.13
N CYS A 406 3.75 -9.90 -17.77
CA CYS A 406 2.54 -9.55 -17.05
C CYS A 406 1.67 -10.80 -16.88
N VAL A 407 1.09 -10.99 -15.70
CA VAL A 407 -0.02 -11.93 -15.47
C VAL A 407 -1.22 -11.11 -15.05
N ASP A 408 -2.31 -11.15 -15.82
CA ASP A 408 -3.52 -10.35 -15.62
C ASP A 408 -3.31 -8.82 -15.47
N GLY A 409 -2.24 -8.30 -16.06
CA GLY A 409 -1.86 -6.88 -15.97
C GLY A 409 -1.06 -6.53 -14.71
N GLU A 410 -0.82 -7.50 -13.84
CA GLU A 410 -0.03 -7.35 -12.62
C GLU A 410 1.39 -7.89 -12.78
N PHE A 411 2.28 -7.32 -11.98
CA PHE A 411 3.67 -7.74 -11.82
C PHE A 411 3.72 -8.80 -10.73
N MET A 412 3.48 -10.06 -11.05
CA MET A 412 3.80 -11.12 -10.08
C MET A 412 5.31 -11.17 -9.86
N GLU A 413 5.72 -11.48 -8.61
CA GLU A 413 7.11 -11.46 -8.11
C GLU A 413 8.17 -11.69 -9.20
N PHE A 414 8.92 -10.62 -9.48
CA PHE A 414 9.72 -10.55 -10.69
C PHE A 414 11.20 -10.29 -10.38
N GLU A 415 12.08 -11.29 -10.58
CA GLU A 415 13.50 -11.04 -10.79
C GLU A 415 13.70 -10.40 -12.16
N GLY A 416 13.57 -9.07 -12.19
CA GLY A 416 13.54 -8.40 -13.46
C GLY A 416 14.84 -8.14 -14.16
N VAL A 417 14.79 -8.25 -15.49
CA VAL A 417 15.91 -7.91 -16.34
C VAL A 417 16.04 -6.39 -16.37
N SER A 418 17.24 -5.89 -16.09
CA SER A 418 17.57 -4.47 -16.20
C SER A 418 18.10 -4.15 -17.60
N PRO A 419 17.92 -2.92 -18.10
CA PRO A 419 18.39 -2.57 -19.43
C PRO A 419 19.93 -2.61 -19.48
N LEU A 420 20.50 -3.19 -20.53
CA LEU A 420 21.96 -3.21 -20.74
C LEU A 420 22.52 -1.80 -20.99
N ARG A 421 21.72 -0.98 -21.66
CA ARG A 421 22.01 0.41 -22.03
C ARG A 421 20.75 1.10 -22.53
N TRP A 422 20.76 2.42 -22.46
CA TRP A 422 19.69 3.28 -22.94
C TRP A 422 20.25 4.52 -23.64
N VAL A 423 19.39 5.17 -24.41
CA VAL A 423 19.59 6.47 -25.07
C VAL A 423 18.26 7.21 -25.11
N TYR A 424 18.32 8.54 -25.22
CA TYR A 424 17.16 9.38 -25.48
C TYR A 424 17.06 9.62 -26.98
N ASP A 425 15.99 9.13 -27.61
CA ASP A 425 15.77 9.22 -29.06
C ASP A 425 14.26 9.11 -29.36
N ASP A 426 13.82 9.63 -30.50
CA ASP A 426 12.43 9.62 -30.95
C ASP A 426 12.19 8.38 -31.83
N VAL A 427 11.57 7.34 -31.27
CA VAL A 427 11.43 6.01 -31.89
C VAL A 427 9.99 5.49 -31.93
N THR A 428 9.13 5.97 -31.04
CA THR A 428 7.74 5.50 -30.87
C THR A 428 6.79 6.68 -30.60
N GLU A 429 5.50 6.40 -30.51
CA GLU A 429 4.47 7.35 -30.07
C GLU A 429 3.79 6.78 -28.84
N SER A 430 3.34 7.62 -27.92
CA SER A 430 2.68 7.14 -26.70
C SER A 430 1.37 6.43 -27.05
N TYR A 431 1.30 5.16 -26.67
CA TYR A 431 0.10 4.33 -26.79
C TYR A 431 -0.10 3.55 -25.48
N ILE A 432 -1.25 3.76 -24.86
CA ILE A 432 -1.70 3.06 -23.66
C ILE A 432 -3.02 2.39 -24.05
N PRO A 433 -3.08 1.05 -24.19
CA PRO A 433 -4.29 0.37 -24.64
C PRO A 433 -5.35 0.36 -23.53
N ASP A 434 -6.54 0.86 -23.87
CA ASP A 434 -7.77 0.64 -23.11
C ASP A 434 -8.21 -0.85 -23.16
N GLU A 435 -9.20 -1.24 -22.36
CA GLU A 435 -9.62 -2.65 -22.20
C GLU A 435 -10.09 -3.33 -23.51
N ASP A 436 -10.77 -2.58 -24.38
CA ASP A 436 -11.28 -3.07 -25.68
C ASP A 436 -10.28 -2.92 -26.84
N ASP A 437 -9.12 -2.31 -26.56
CA ASP A 437 -8.16 -1.90 -27.56
C ASP A 437 -7.14 -3.02 -27.89
N THR A 438 -6.50 -2.92 -29.06
CA THR A 438 -5.43 -3.87 -29.39
C THR A 438 -4.24 -3.62 -28.48
N CYS A 439 -3.77 -4.65 -27.77
CA CYS A 439 -2.63 -4.54 -26.84
C CYS A 439 -1.39 -3.81 -27.39
N CYS A 440 -1.13 -3.90 -28.70
CA CYS A 440 -0.12 -3.10 -29.38
C CYS A 440 -0.66 -2.47 -30.65
N ILE A 441 -0.02 -1.39 -31.09
CA ILE A 441 -0.17 -0.84 -32.43
C ILE A 441 1.21 -0.71 -33.07
N ARG A 442 1.25 -0.60 -34.41
CA ARG A 442 2.48 -0.20 -35.08
C ARG A 442 2.67 1.31 -34.89
N THR A 443 3.53 1.66 -33.96
CA THR A 443 3.96 3.01 -33.63
C THR A 443 4.97 3.57 -34.64
N LYS A 444 5.28 4.85 -34.51
CA LYS A 444 6.28 5.60 -35.29
C LYS A 444 6.81 6.76 -34.43
N PRO A 445 7.99 7.31 -34.75
CA PRO A 445 8.47 8.55 -34.15
C PRO A 445 7.44 9.69 -34.28
N ASP A 446 7.15 10.40 -33.20
CA ASP A 446 6.16 11.48 -33.12
C ASP A 446 6.76 12.88 -32.88
N GLY A 447 8.08 12.95 -32.66
CA GLY A 447 8.80 14.19 -32.38
C GLY A 447 8.98 14.50 -30.89
N ILE A 448 8.48 13.64 -30.00
CA ILE A 448 8.74 13.66 -28.56
C ILE A 448 9.92 12.71 -28.27
N THR A 449 10.71 13.02 -27.25
CA THR A 449 11.86 12.18 -26.90
C THR A 449 11.41 10.96 -26.11
N ASP A 450 11.89 9.78 -26.48
CA ASP A 450 11.60 8.52 -25.77
C ASP A 450 12.82 8.02 -24.99
N PHE A 451 12.56 7.16 -24.00
CA PHE A 451 13.58 6.39 -23.32
C PHE A 451 13.84 5.07 -24.04
N SER A 452 14.78 5.08 -24.98
CA SER A 452 15.10 3.93 -25.82
C SER A 452 16.13 2.99 -25.17
N MET A 453 15.73 1.75 -24.92
CA MET A 453 16.53 0.74 -24.21
C MET A 453 16.94 -0.45 -25.10
N LYS A 454 17.91 -1.22 -24.59
CA LYS A 454 18.31 -2.53 -25.12
C LYS A 454 18.39 -3.54 -23.98
N TYR A 455 17.67 -4.64 -24.11
CA TYR A 455 17.70 -5.77 -23.17
C TYR A 455 18.42 -6.96 -23.78
N ASP A 456 19.14 -7.74 -22.98
CA ASP A 456 19.70 -9.01 -23.43
C ASP A 456 18.57 -10.00 -23.68
N THR A 457 18.50 -10.59 -24.87
CA THR A 457 17.40 -11.52 -25.19
C THR A 457 17.49 -12.81 -24.38
N GLN A 458 18.69 -13.27 -24.00
CA GLN A 458 18.83 -14.49 -23.20
C GLN A 458 18.49 -14.25 -21.74
N GLU A 459 18.78 -13.06 -21.18
CA GLU A 459 18.31 -12.72 -19.82
C GLU A 459 16.77 -12.71 -19.75
N LEU A 460 16.07 -12.20 -20.78
CA LEU A 460 14.60 -12.27 -20.85
C LEU A 460 14.08 -13.71 -20.95
N VAL A 461 14.83 -14.59 -21.60
CA VAL A 461 14.50 -16.02 -21.73
C VAL A 461 14.67 -16.73 -20.39
N GLU A 462 15.76 -16.44 -19.69
CA GLU A 462 16.04 -16.97 -18.35
C GLU A 462 15.01 -16.45 -17.33
N ALA A 463 14.55 -15.21 -17.48
CA ALA A 463 13.52 -14.58 -16.65
C ALA A 463 12.07 -15.02 -16.97
N GLY A 464 11.86 -16.01 -17.85
CA GLY A 464 10.55 -16.64 -18.04
C GLY A 464 10.13 -16.89 -19.49
N LEU A 465 10.67 -16.15 -20.47
CA LEU A 465 10.26 -16.35 -21.88
C LEU A 465 10.66 -17.72 -22.44
N GLY A 466 11.58 -18.44 -21.79
CA GLY A 466 12.01 -19.79 -22.19
C GLY A 466 10.92 -20.87 -22.07
N CYS A 467 9.83 -20.59 -21.36
CA CYS A 467 8.72 -21.52 -21.18
C CYS A 467 7.75 -21.57 -22.37
N TYR A 468 7.89 -20.67 -23.35
CA TYR A 468 6.92 -20.47 -24.43
C TYR A 468 7.42 -20.94 -25.79
N GLU A 469 6.47 -21.27 -26.66
CA GLU A 469 6.70 -21.81 -27.99
C GLU A 469 6.49 -20.77 -29.09
N LYS A 470 6.89 -21.14 -30.31
CA LYS A 470 6.79 -20.27 -31.47
C LYS A 470 5.32 -19.94 -31.79
N ASN A 471 5.07 -18.65 -31.99
CA ASN A 471 3.77 -17.99 -32.21
C ASN A 471 2.90 -17.86 -30.96
N ASP A 472 3.42 -18.15 -29.78
CA ASP A 472 2.75 -17.71 -28.55
C ASP A 472 2.77 -16.18 -28.50
N GLU A 473 1.63 -15.61 -28.14
CA GLU A 473 1.43 -14.18 -27.90
C GLU A 473 1.39 -13.94 -26.40
N LEU A 474 2.19 -12.99 -25.92
CA LEU A 474 2.41 -12.73 -24.50
C LEU A 474 2.40 -11.23 -24.25
N CYS A 475 2.13 -10.84 -23.01
CA CYS A 475 2.26 -9.45 -22.57
C CYS A 475 3.58 -9.29 -21.80
N LEU A 476 4.39 -8.30 -22.19
CA LEU A 476 5.55 -7.84 -21.42
C LEU A 476 5.22 -6.51 -20.75
N CYS A 477 5.67 -6.38 -19.51
CA CYS A 477 5.50 -5.19 -18.70
C CYS A 477 6.86 -4.61 -18.31
N ILE A 478 6.91 -3.30 -18.09
CA ILE A 478 8.05 -2.60 -17.49
C ILE A 478 7.58 -1.87 -16.23
N LYS A 479 8.42 -1.87 -15.21
CA LYS A 479 8.26 -1.04 -14.01
C LYS A 479 9.53 -0.25 -13.74
N GLY A 480 9.37 0.94 -13.19
CA GLY A 480 10.45 1.80 -12.76
C GLY A 480 9.96 2.88 -11.82
N ARG A 481 10.88 3.77 -11.44
CA ARG A 481 10.60 4.98 -10.70
C ARG A 481 11.17 6.19 -11.41
N THR A 482 10.55 7.33 -11.23
CA THR A 482 11.14 8.63 -11.51
C THR A 482 12.09 9.05 -10.37
N TYR A 483 12.93 10.06 -10.61
CA TYR A 483 13.89 10.58 -9.63
C TYR A 483 13.22 11.23 -8.40
N ASP A 484 11.98 11.66 -8.52
CA ASP A 484 11.14 12.16 -7.42
C ASP A 484 10.35 11.04 -6.71
N GLY A 485 10.54 9.78 -7.13
CA GLY A 485 10.06 8.58 -6.42
C GLY A 485 8.75 8.00 -6.95
N GLU A 486 8.09 8.62 -7.93
CA GLU A 486 6.84 8.09 -8.48
C GLU A 486 7.07 6.79 -9.27
N GLN A 487 6.36 5.72 -8.87
CA GLN A 487 6.34 4.46 -9.61
C GLN A 487 5.50 4.55 -10.88
N PHE A 488 5.99 3.91 -11.94
CA PHE A 488 5.27 3.77 -13.18
C PHE A 488 5.33 2.37 -13.74
N VAL A 489 4.33 2.06 -14.56
CA VAL A 489 4.22 0.79 -15.25
C VAL A 489 3.82 0.98 -16.71
N GLY A 490 4.27 0.08 -17.57
CA GLY A 490 3.85 0.06 -18.97
C GLY A 490 3.76 -1.36 -19.47
N ARG A 491 2.92 -1.60 -20.47
CA ARG A 491 2.68 -2.94 -21.05
C ARG A 491 2.63 -2.93 -22.57
N ASP A 492 3.07 -4.02 -23.17
CA ASP A 492 3.04 -4.23 -24.62
C ASP A 492 3.03 -5.72 -24.98
N CYS A 493 2.49 -6.06 -26.16
CA CYS A 493 2.34 -7.45 -26.59
C CYS A 493 3.40 -7.91 -27.58
N ILE A 494 3.96 -9.08 -27.30
CA ILE A 494 4.99 -9.74 -28.11
C ILE A 494 4.48 -11.00 -28.78
N ILE A 495 5.24 -11.46 -29.78
CA ILE A 495 5.07 -12.79 -30.38
C ILE A 495 6.41 -13.53 -30.43
N ILE A 496 6.43 -14.77 -29.95
CA ILE A 496 7.64 -15.62 -29.99
C ILE A 496 7.92 -16.10 -31.43
N LYS A 497 9.17 -16.00 -31.90
CA LYS A 497 9.59 -16.31 -33.28
C LYS A 497 10.61 -17.43 -33.46
#